data_AF-A0A968XRA1-F1
#
_entry.id   AF-A0A968XRA1-F1
#
_cell.length_a   1.000
_cell.length_b   1.000
_cell.length_c   1.000
_cell.angle_alpha   90.00
_cell.angle_beta   90.00
_cell.angle_gamma   90.00
#
_symmetry.space_group_name_H-M   'P 1'
#
loop_
_entity.id
_entity.type
_entity.pdbx_description
1 polymer ?
#
loop_
_entity_poly.entity_id
_entity_poly.type
_entity_poly.pdbx_seq_one_letter_code
_entity_poly.pdbx_strand_id
1 'polypeptide(L)' 'MELDTSKGHPDMDYREHVSTYKGFLRLTQFAVVFLVLLMVAMYVFLVPKA' A
#
# COMPACT_ATOMS: atom_id res chain seq x y z
N MET A 1 4.12 0.77 10.63
CA MET A 1 3.01 1.04 11.56
C MET A 1 2.64 -0.27 12.22
N GLU A 2 2.49 -0.25 13.54
CA GLU A 2 2.09 -1.41 14.34
C GLU A 2 0.66 -1.19 14.83
N LEU A 3 -0.22 -2.17 14.62
CA LEU A 3 -1.62 -2.06 15.04
C LEU A 3 -1.69 -2.41 16.53
N ASP A 4 -2.26 -1.53 17.35
CA ASP A 4 -2.52 -1.83 18.75
C ASP A 4 -3.78 -2.70 18.87
N THR A 5 -3.59 -3.95 19.29
CA THR A 5 -4.66 -4.93 19.48
C THR A 5 -4.99 -5.17 20.95
N SER A 6 -4.42 -4.38 21.87
CA SER A 6 -4.55 -4.56 23.34
C SER A 6 -5.96 -4.37 23.88
N LYS A 7 -6.82 -3.63 23.15
CA LYS A 7 -8.23 -3.38 23.51
C LYS A 7 -9.20 -4.28 22.74
N GLY A 8 -8.69 -5.35 22.15
CA GLY A 8 -9.44 -6.28 21.32
C GLY A 8 -10.32 -7.27 22.09
N HIS A 9 -11.25 -7.92 21.40
CA HIS A 9 -12.04 -9.01 21.97
C HIS A 9 -11.12 -10.23 22.19
N PRO A 10 -11.12 -10.87 23.38
CA PRO A 10 -10.14 -11.89 23.75
C PRO A 10 -10.16 -13.13 22.85
N ASP A 11 -11.30 -13.44 22.24
CA ASP A 11 -11.46 -14.61 21.34
C ASP A 11 -11.06 -14.33 19.88
N MET A 12 -10.63 -13.11 19.53
CA MET A 12 -10.30 -12.74 18.16
C MET A 12 -8.82 -13.01 17.84
N ASP A 13 -8.55 -13.76 16.77
CA ASP A 13 -7.17 -13.99 16.29
C ASP A 13 -6.64 -12.75 15.55
N TYR A 14 -6.04 -11.84 16.32
CA TYR A 14 -5.43 -10.63 15.79
C TYR A 14 -4.18 -10.85 14.92
N ARG A 15 -3.56 -12.02 14.98
CA ARG A 15 -2.29 -12.27 14.28
C ARG A 15 -2.48 -12.22 12.77
N GLU A 16 -3.55 -12.85 12.27
CA GLU A 16 -3.86 -12.87 10.84
C GLU A 16 -4.31 -11.50 10.33
N HIS A 17 -5.13 -10.78 11.12
CA HIS A 17 -5.56 -9.41 10.79
C HIS A 17 -4.38 -8.44 10.64
N VAL A 18 -3.42 -8.51 11.57
CA VAL A 18 -2.23 -7.67 11.52
C VAL A 18 -1.33 -8.05 10.33
N SER A 19 -1.21 -9.34 10.02
CA SER A 19 -0.46 -9.84 8.85
C SER A 19 -1.05 -9.31 7.54
N THR A 20 -2.36 -9.49 7.35
CA THR A 20 -3.08 -9.03 6.16
C THR A 20 -3.00 -7.50 6.01
N TYR A 21 -3.20 -6.75 7.09
CA TYR A 21 -3.09 -5.29 7.05
C TYR A 21 -1.69 -4.80 6.66
N LYS A 22 -0.63 -5.43 7.22
CA LYS A 22 0.76 -5.15 6.83
C LYS A 22 1.00 -5.46 5.35
N GLY A 23 0.44 -6.56 4.84
CA GLY A 23 0.48 -6.92 3.42
C GLY A 23 -0.18 -5.87 2.52
N PHE A 24 -1.41 -5.48 2.88
CA PHE A 24 -2.18 -4.46 2.16
C PHE A 24 -1.43 -3.12 2.09
N LEU A 25 -0.86 -2.64 3.21
CA LEU A 25 -0.12 -1.39 3.24
C LEU A 25 1.12 -1.43 2.34
N ARG A 26 1.88 -2.54 2.36
CA ARG A 26 3.06 -2.71 1.48
C ARG A 26 2.66 -2.70 0.01
N LEU A 27 1.62 -3.46 -0.34
CA LEU A 27 1.11 -3.51 -1.71
C LEU A 27 0.65 -2.12 -2.18
N THR A 28 -0.07 -1.39 -1.33
CA THR A 28 -0.55 -0.04 -1.63
C THR A 28 0.62 0.92 -1.86
N GLN A 29 1.66 0.85 -1.02
CA GLN A 29 2.85 1.67 -1.19
C GLN A 29 3.55 1.39 -2.52
N PHE A 30 3.72 0.11 -2.90
CA PHE A 30 4.27 -0.24 -4.21
C PHE A 30 3.39 0.24 -5.36
N ALA A 31 2.07 0.11 -5.24
CA ALA A 31 1.12 0.57 -6.25
C ALA A 31 1.21 2.08 -6.46
N VAL A 32 1.29 2.88 -5.39
CA VAL A 32 1.45 4.34 -5.48
C VAL A 32 2.75 4.71 -6.17
N VAL A 33 3.87 4.10 -5.78
CA VAL A 33 5.18 4.36 -6.42
C VAL A 33 5.13 3.99 -7.91
N PHE A 34 4.54 2.84 -8.24
CA PHE A 34 4.36 2.42 -9.63
C PHE A 34 3.53 3.42 -10.44
N LEU A 35 2.41 3.90 -9.91
CA LEU A 35 1.55 4.88 -10.58
C LEU A 35 2.29 6.19 -10.86
N VAL A 36 3.08 6.69 -9.90
CA VAL A 36 3.91 7.88 -10.10
C VAL A 36 4.91 7.68 -11.22
N LEU A 37 5.63 6.55 -11.23
CA LEU A 37 6.59 6.22 -12.29
C LEU A 37 5.90 6.07 -13.65
N LEU A 38 4.71 5.46 -13.69
CA LEU A 38 3.91 5.33 -14.90
C LEU A 38 3.51 6.69 -15.46
N MET A 39 3.05 7.61 -14.61
CA MET A 39 2.70 8.98 -15.04
C MET A 39 3.91 9.73 -15.60
N VAL A 40 5.08 9.60 -14.96
CA VAL A 40 6.33 10.20 -15.47
C VAL A 40 6.70 9.61 -16.82
N ALA A 41 6.62 8.28 -16.97
CA ALA A 41 6.90 7.62 -18.24
C ALA A 41 5.95 8.10 -19.34
N MET A 42 4.65 8.19 -19.05
CA MET A 42 3.66 8.71 -19.99
C MET A 42 3.99 10.15 -20.41
N TYR A 43 4.37 11.01 -19.48
CA TYR A 43 4.78 12.37 -19.82
C TYR A 43 6.01 12.38 -20.75
N VAL A 44 7.03 11.57 -20.48
CA VAL A 44 8.26 11.54 -21.28
C VAL A 44 8.03 11.02 -22.70
N PHE A 45 7.23 9.96 -22.84
CA PHE A 45 7.07 9.22 -24.10
C PHE A 45 5.84 9.63 -24.92
N LEU A 46 4.74 10.05 -24.28
CA LEU A 46 3.47 10.28 -24.96
C LEU A 46 3.12 11.75 -25.13
N VAL A 47 3.73 12.67 -24.37
CA VAL A 47 3.45 14.11 -24.51
C VAL A 47 4.40 14.72 -25.56
N PRO A 48 3.86 15.27 -26.67
CA PRO A 48 4.67 15.95 -27.67
C PRO A 48 5.37 17.16 -27.05
N LYS A 49 6.64 17.35 -27.39
CA LYS A 49 7.38 18.56 -27.03
C LYS A 49 7.21 19.56 -28.17
N ALA A 50 6.69 20.75 -27.85
CA ALA A 50 6.59 21.87 -28.78
C ALA A 50 7.98 22.44 -29.13
#